data_AF-A0A1E7H0R4-F1
#
_entry.id   AF-A0A1E7H0R4-F1
#
_cell.length_a   1.000
_cell.length_b   1.000
_cell.length_c   1.000
_cell.angle_alpha   90.00
_cell.angle_beta   90.00
_cell.angle_gamma   90.00
#
_symmetry.space_group_name_H-M   'P 1'
#
loop_
_entity.id
_entity.type
_entity.pdbx_description
1 polymer ?
#
loop_
_entity_poly.entity_id
_entity_poly.type
_entity_poly.pdbx_seq_one_letter_code
_entity_poly.pdbx_strand_id
1 'polypeptide(L)'
;MFNLFRQKNKPVRISLEALSLLWTSQDTHRDPGVTEDEEPSFGSGEIQRFYLKYVQPHARGKELTIIRNLLATLDHHGHCASVVEHDDETPQPYRVLADVTLAEHTLSVSRKAFQMLNAGRQLVRTNTPDLLIAALGHDIGKMPHTAHSDLPGHTLNTIAFLKPQLKGLEAAPEIIEAIRLLHVDKKDRSVQSANLILPILQQADIQAREAELGMLQPAELKQAANRTGRPGKEPPEPAVMERFVEITKPLLLKDAQESFISGDMFYLSSAFVEQIIENSEFDPGEARNLMSSFSPPSTFIVRFFKKGKSLTQKYIQLNKDLFGDLPDLEEQQNALGVKKVIPLTASQG
;
A
#
# COMPACT_ATOMS: atom_id res chain seq x y z
N MET A 1 49.12 22.39 -16.12
CA MET A 1 48.28 22.06 -17.29
C MET A 1 48.52 20.58 -17.61
N PHE A 2 47.71 19.68 -17.05
CA PHE A 2 47.86 18.22 -17.19
C PHE A 2 47.05 17.73 -18.38
N ASN A 3 47.72 17.23 -19.42
CA ASN A 3 47.05 16.51 -20.52
C ASN A 3 46.96 15.02 -20.15
N LEU A 4 45.76 14.57 -19.78
CA LEU A 4 45.44 13.15 -19.63
C LEU A 4 45.48 12.47 -21.00
N PHE A 5 46.24 11.38 -21.08
CA PHE A 5 46.28 10.47 -22.22
C PHE A 5 44.88 9.89 -22.49
N ARG A 6 44.26 10.31 -23.59
CA ARG A 6 43.14 9.60 -24.23
C ARG A 6 43.71 8.36 -24.94
N GLN A 7 43.75 7.22 -24.26
CA GLN A 7 44.00 5.94 -24.94
C GLN A 7 42.80 5.65 -25.86
N LYS A 8 43.04 5.67 -27.17
CA LYS A 8 42.05 5.21 -28.16
C LYS A 8 41.93 3.70 -28.03
N ASN A 9 40.76 3.21 -27.63
CA ASN A 9 40.43 1.78 -27.60
C ASN A 9 40.67 1.19 -28.99
N LYS A 10 41.63 0.27 -29.10
CA LYS A 10 41.85 -0.49 -30.32
C LYS A 10 40.72 -1.52 -30.46
N PRO A 11 40.19 -1.73 -31.68
CA PRO A 11 39.19 -2.77 -31.90
C PRO A 11 39.81 -4.14 -31.59
N VAL A 12 39.27 -4.81 -30.58
CA VAL A 12 39.66 -6.18 -30.22
C VAL A 12 38.99 -7.12 -31.21
N ARG A 13 39.80 -7.85 -31.98
CA ARG A 13 39.31 -8.93 -32.84
C ARG A 13 39.28 -10.20 -32.01
N ILE A 14 38.07 -10.69 -31.72
CA ILE A 14 37.85 -11.95 -31.03
C ILE A 14 37.50 -13.00 -32.10
N SER A 15 38.15 -14.16 -32.07
CA SER A 15 37.82 -15.25 -33.01
C SER A 15 36.44 -15.83 -32.70
N LEU A 16 35.77 -16.36 -33.72
CA LEU A 16 34.49 -17.04 -33.56
C LEU A 16 34.57 -18.23 -32.59
N GLU A 17 35.70 -18.92 -32.53
CA GLU A 17 35.97 -19.99 -31.54
C GLU A 17 36.11 -19.47 -30.11
N ALA A 18 36.72 -18.31 -29.91
CA ALA A 18 36.79 -17.69 -28.59
C ALA A 18 35.41 -17.20 -28.10
N LEU A 19 34.54 -16.80 -29.03
CA LEU A 19 33.14 -16.50 -28.73
C LEU A 19 32.30 -17.77 -28.51
N SER A 20 32.59 -18.87 -29.23
CA SER A 20 31.84 -20.12 -29.05
C SER A 20 32.06 -20.71 -27.67
N LEU A 21 33.25 -20.58 -27.09
CA LEU A 21 33.56 -20.98 -25.71
C LEU A 21 32.70 -20.27 -24.66
N LEU A 22 32.27 -19.03 -24.89
CA LEU A 22 31.34 -18.33 -23.99
C LEU A 22 29.92 -18.90 -24.05
N TRP A 23 29.57 -19.59 -25.14
CA TRP A 23 28.25 -20.22 -25.32
C TRP A 23 28.26 -21.72 -25.04
N THR A 24 29.42 -22.38 -25.10
CA THR A 24 29.58 -23.82 -24.81
C THR A 24 30.16 -24.13 -23.43
N SER A 25 30.54 -23.14 -22.63
CA SER A 25 30.97 -23.37 -21.22
C SER A 25 29.82 -23.40 -20.21
N GLN A 26 28.58 -23.61 -20.67
CA GLN A 26 27.56 -24.18 -19.78
C GLN A 26 27.85 -25.68 -19.66
N ASP A 27 28.08 -26.13 -18.43
CA ASP A 27 28.41 -27.50 -18.02
C ASP A 27 29.88 -27.93 -18.18
N THR A 28 30.71 -27.61 -17.19
CA THR A 28 31.49 -28.64 -16.45
C THR A 28 32.07 -28.07 -15.14
N HIS A 29 31.21 -27.90 -14.15
CA HIS A 29 31.55 -28.21 -12.75
C HIS A 29 30.25 -28.71 -12.10
N ARG A 30 29.83 -29.91 -12.53
CA ARG A 30 28.79 -30.66 -11.84
C ARG A 30 29.43 -31.28 -10.61
N ASP A 31 29.11 -30.72 -9.46
CA ASP A 31 29.33 -31.37 -8.18
C ASP A 31 28.51 -32.68 -8.17
N PRO A 32 29.11 -33.85 -7.91
CA PRO A 32 28.40 -35.12 -7.87
C PRO A 32 27.56 -35.19 -6.58
N GLY A 33 26.43 -34.49 -6.56
CA GLY A 33 25.54 -34.42 -5.39
C GLY A 33 24.27 -33.60 -5.57
N VAL A 34 24.13 -32.82 -6.65
CA VAL A 34 22.86 -32.12 -6.95
C VAL A 34 21.98 -33.06 -7.76
N THR A 35 21.12 -33.80 -7.07
CA THR A 35 19.95 -34.45 -7.66
C THR A 35 19.22 -33.42 -8.52
N GLU A 36 18.79 -33.81 -9.72
CA GLU A 36 17.87 -33.01 -10.53
C GLU A 36 16.74 -32.51 -9.62
N ASP A 37 16.70 -31.20 -9.35
CA ASP A 37 15.68 -30.57 -8.52
C ASP A 37 14.33 -30.93 -9.15
N GLU A 38 13.60 -31.87 -8.56
CA GLU A 38 12.19 -32.09 -8.90
C GLU A 38 11.49 -30.73 -8.85
N GLU A 39 10.82 -30.35 -9.95
CA GLU A 39 10.07 -29.11 -9.96
C GLU A 39 9.06 -29.16 -8.80
N PRO A 40 9.03 -28.12 -7.95
CA PRO A 40 8.11 -28.13 -6.82
C PRO A 40 6.68 -28.22 -7.34
N SER A 41 5.93 -29.17 -6.78
CA SER A 41 4.50 -29.32 -7.01
C SER A 41 3.75 -28.61 -5.89
N PHE A 42 3.02 -27.56 -6.22
CA PHE A 42 2.11 -26.87 -5.31
C PHE A 42 0.69 -27.42 -5.44
N GLY A 43 -0.05 -27.49 -4.34
CA GLY A 43 -1.47 -27.88 -4.33
C GLY A 43 -2.34 -26.87 -5.06
N SER A 44 -2.03 -25.57 -4.92
CA SER A 44 -2.69 -24.50 -5.68
C SER A 44 -2.11 -24.36 -7.09
N GLY A 45 -2.98 -24.57 -8.09
CA GLY A 45 -2.66 -24.30 -9.49
C GLY A 45 -2.29 -22.83 -9.75
N GLU A 46 -2.74 -21.89 -8.92
CA GLU A 46 -2.33 -20.48 -9.02
C GLU A 46 -0.88 -20.26 -8.60
N ILE A 47 -0.47 -20.87 -7.48
CA ILE A 47 0.91 -20.81 -6.99
C ILE A 47 1.85 -21.49 -7.97
N GLN A 48 1.45 -22.64 -8.54
CA GLN A 48 2.23 -23.30 -9.60
C GLN A 48 2.45 -22.37 -10.80
N ARG A 49 1.39 -21.73 -11.31
CA ARG A 49 1.49 -20.77 -12.41
C ARG A 49 2.37 -19.57 -12.06
N PHE A 50 2.28 -19.09 -10.82
CA PHE A 50 3.13 -18.00 -10.35
C PHE A 50 4.60 -18.41 -10.34
N TYR A 51 4.92 -19.58 -9.79
CA TYR A 51 6.28 -20.12 -9.74
C TYR A 51 6.90 -20.24 -11.14
N LEU A 52 6.21 -20.92 -12.06
CA LEU A 52 6.70 -21.15 -13.43
C LEU A 52 6.96 -19.82 -14.18
N LYS A 53 6.10 -18.82 -13.95
CA LYS A 53 6.16 -17.54 -14.68
C LYS A 53 7.13 -16.52 -14.08
N TYR A 54 7.16 -16.38 -12.76
CA TYR A 54 7.86 -15.27 -12.08
C TYR A 54 9.10 -15.71 -11.31
N VAL A 55 9.19 -16.97 -10.90
CA VAL A 55 10.28 -17.46 -10.04
C VAL A 55 11.29 -18.28 -10.84
N GLN A 56 10.83 -19.34 -11.51
CA GLN A 56 11.69 -20.26 -12.26
C GLN A 56 12.62 -19.56 -13.27
N PRO A 57 12.22 -18.47 -13.97
CA PRO A 57 13.13 -17.81 -14.90
C PRO A 57 14.16 -16.89 -14.22
N HIS A 58 13.91 -16.45 -12.98
CA HIS A 58 14.59 -15.30 -12.37
C HIS A 58 15.37 -15.61 -11.09
N ALA A 59 15.04 -16.67 -10.35
CA ALA A 59 15.68 -17.02 -9.09
C ALA A 59 16.55 -18.28 -9.22
N ARG A 60 17.71 -18.29 -8.58
CA ARG A 60 18.63 -19.44 -8.50
C ARG A 60 19.14 -19.56 -7.07
N GLY A 61 19.84 -20.66 -6.78
CA GLY A 61 20.57 -20.84 -5.51
C GLY A 61 19.68 -20.66 -4.28
N LYS A 62 20.16 -19.86 -3.33
CA LYS A 62 19.54 -19.70 -2.02
C LYS A 62 18.22 -18.94 -2.07
N GLU A 63 18.15 -17.93 -2.93
CA GLU A 63 16.98 -17.12 -3.17
C GLU A 63 15.83 -17.99 -3.70
N LEU A 64 16.13 -18.91 -4.61
CA LEU A 64 15.15 -19.88 -5.10
C LEU A 64 14.62 -20.77 -3.96
N THR A 65 15.49 -21.28 -3.10
CA THR A 65 15.09 -22.08 -1.93
C THR A 65 14.18 -21.29 -0.99
N ILE A 66 14.54 -20.04 -0.67
CA ILE A 66 13.72 -19.17 0.18
C ILE A 66 12.35 -18.94 -0.47
N ILE A 67 12.31 -18.56 -1.76
CA ILE A 67 11.06 -18.31 -2.47
C ILE A 67 10.19 -19.58 -2.52
N ARG A 68 10.76 -20.76 -2.80
CA ARG A 68 10.04 -22.04 -2.78
C ARG A 68 9.41 -22.30 -1.40
N ASN A 69 10.14 -22.05 -0.31
CA ASN A 69 9.63 -22.21 1.05
C ASN A 69 8.50 -21.23 1.36
N LEU A 70 8.61 -19.96 0.92
CA LEU A 70 7.54 -18.97 1.08
C LEU A 70 6.29 -19.37 0.30
N LEU A 71 6.43 -19.79 -0.96
CA LEU A 71 5.31 -20.27 -1.77
C LEU A 71 4.66 -21.51 -1.18
N ALA A 72 5.45 -22.47 -0.67
CA ALA A 72 4.91 -23.64 0.01
C ALA A 72 4.16 -23.24 1.29
N THR A 73 4.68 -22.27 2.06
CA THR A 73 4.01 -21.75 3.26
C THR A 73 2.66 -21.09 2.90
N LEU A 74 2.63 -20.27 1.85
CA LEU A 74 1.39 -19.66 1.34
C LEU A 74 0.40 -20.70 0.81
N ASP A 75 0.88 -21.77 0.18
CA ASP A 75 0.04 -22.86 -0.33
C ASP A 75 -0.64 -23.64 0.80
N HIS A 76 0.06 -23.87 1.92
CA HIS A 76 -0.50 -24.61 3.05
C HIS A 76 -1.32 -23.75 4.02
N HIS A 77 -0.95 -22.48 4.18
CA HIS A 77 -1.47 -21.64 5.26
C HIS A 77 -2.02 -20.29 4.82
N GLY A 78 -1.89 -19.93 3.54
CA GLY A 78 -2.32 -18.63 3.01
C GLY A 78 -3.84 -18.47 2.81
N HIS A 79 -4.65 -19.48 3.15
CA HIS A 79 -6.12 -19.41 3.11
C HIS A 79 -6.73 -18.52 4.21
N CYS A 80 -5.93 -18.02 5.15
CA CYS A 80 -6.39 -17.04 6.12
C CYS A 80 -6.65 -15.68 5.47
N ALA A 81 -7.42 -14.81 6.14
CA ALA A 81 -7.67 -13.46 5.68
C ALA A 81 -6.38 -12.64 5.54
N SER A 82 -6.27 -11.85 4.48
CA SER A 82 -5.17 -10.90 4.27
C SER A 82 -5.28 -9.63 5.15
N VAL A 83 -6.43 -9.45 5.80
CA VAL A 83 -6.72 -8.35 6.71
C VAL A 83 -7.27 -8.93 8.01
N VAL A 84 -6.63 -8.62 9.13
CA VAL A 84 -7.00 -9.11 10.46
C VAL A 84 -7.67 -7.96 11.24
N GLU A 85 -8.76 -8.25 11.97
CA GLU A 85 -9.59 -7.22 12.62
C GLU A 85 -8.85 -6.36 13.67
N HIS A 86 -7.78 -6.90 14.26
CA HIS A 86 -6.95 -6.25 15.28
C HIS A 86 -5.55 -5.87 14.77
N ASP A 87 -5.37 -5.80 13.46
CA ASP A 87 -4.12 -5.33 12.87
C ASP A 87 -4.12 -3.80 12.76
N ASP A 88 -3.46 -3.14 13.70
CA ASP A 88 -3.30 -1.68 13.72
C ASP A 88 -2.44 -1.16 12.55
N GLU A 89 -1.65 -2.04 11.92
CA GLU A 89 -0.83 -1.73 10.76
C GLU A 89 -1.64 -1.75 9.45
N THR A 90 -2.84 -2.34 9.44
CA THR A 90 -3.73 -2.34 8.27
C THR A 90 -4.67 -1.12 8.28
N PRO A 91 -4.63 -0.26 7.25
CA PRO A 91 -5.55 0.87 7.16
C PRO A 91 -7.03 0.45 7.18
N GLN A 92 -7.83 1.19 7.96
CA GLN A 92 -9.29 1.03 8.06
C GLN A 92 -10.05 0.79 6.74
N PRO A 93 -9.80 1.52 5.63
CA PRO A 93 -10.54 1.31 4.38
C PRO A 93 -10.36 -0.09 3.79
N TYR A 94 -9.31 -0.82 4.14
CA TYR A 94 -9.04 -2.16 3.63
C TYR A 94 -9.67 -3.27 4.48
N ARG A 95 -10.29 -2.96 5.63
CA ARG A 95 -10.95 -3.98 6.47
C ARG A 95 -12.07 -4.74 5.76
N VAL A 96 -12.70 -4.12 4.75
CA VAL A 96 -13.71 -4.78 3.91
C VAL A 96 -13.13 -5.93 3.06
N LEU A 97 -11.81 -6.03 2.94
CA LEU A 97 -11.09 -7.08 2.20
C LEU A 97 -10.81 -8.32 3.06
N ALA A 98 -11.51 -8.52 4.17
CA ALA A 98 -11.34 -9.70 5.03
C ALA A 98 -11.57 -11.03 4.28
N ASP A 99 -12.40 -11.02 3.22
CA ASP A 99 -12.67 -12.18 2.38
C ASP A 99 -11.54 -12.46 1.37
N VAL A 100 -10.59 -11.53 1.16
CA VAL A 100 -9.40 -11.77 0.32
C VAL A 100 -8.37 -12.56 1.11
N THR A 101 -7.98 -13.73 0.60
CA THR A 101 -7.01 -14.58 1.27
C THR A 101 -5.61 -13.97 1.22
N LEU A 102 -4.78 -14.32 2.21
CA LEU A 102 -3.39 -13.89 2.28
C LEU A 102 -2.61 -14.35 1.04
N ALA A 103 -2.82 -15.59 0.58
CA ALA A 103 -2.20 -16.10 -0.64
C ALA A 103 -2.52 -15.23 -1.86
N GLU A 104 -3.81 -14.91 -2.08
CA GLU A 104 -4.23 -14.09 -3.22
C GLU A 104 -3.61 -12.69 -3.17
N HIS A 105 -3.68 -12.04 -2.01
CA HIS A 105 -3.11 -10.71 -1.79
C HIS A 105 -1.60 -10.72 -2.04
N THR A 106 -0.86 -11.62 -1.38
CA THR A 106 0.59 -11.71 -1.49
C THR A 106 1.06 -12.01 -2.92
N LEU A 107 0.35 -12.87 -3.66
CA LEU A 107 0.65 -13.13 -5.08
C LEU A 107 0.34 -11.91 -5.96
N SER A 108 -0.75 -11.18 -5.68
CA SER A 108 -1.10 -9.93 -6.37
C SER A 108 -0.02 -8.86 -6.19
N VAL A 109 0.42 -8.63 -4.94
CA VAL A 109 1.53 -7.72 -4.60
C VAL A 109 2.80 -8.12 -5.35
N SER A 110 3.17 -9.40 -5.31
CA SER A 110 4.39 -9.88 -5.97
C SER A 110 4.36 -9.72 -7.49
N ARG A 111 3.20 -9.92 -8.14
CA ARG A 111 3.03 -9.66 -9.59
C ARG A 111 3.22 -8.18 -9.91
N LYS A 112 2.62 -7.30 -9.11
CA LYS A 112 2.71 -5.84 -9.30
C LYS A 112 4.12 -5.33 -9.07
N ALA A 113 4.79 -5.79 -8.01
CA ALA A 113 6.17 -5.47 -7.72
C ALA A 113 7.10 -5.87 -8.87
N PHE A 114 6.95 -7.08 -9.39
CA PHE A 114 7.70 -7.57 -10.55
C PHE A 114 7.45 -6.72 -11.81
N GLN A 115 6.20 -6.34 -12.08
CA GLN A 115 5.85 -5.48 -13.22
C GLN A 115 6.48 -4.09 -13.10
N MET A 116 6.47 -3.49 -11.90
CA MET A 116 7.09 -2.19 -11.64
C MET A 116 8.60 -2.24 -11.88
N LEU A 117 9.27 -3.29 -11.39
CA LEU A 117 10.70 -3.48 -11.59
C LEU A 117 11.07 -3.62 -13.07
N ASN A 118 10.22 -4.26 -13.89
CA ASN A 118 10.45 -4.39 -15.33
C ASN A 118 10.08 -3.14 -16.14
N ALA A 119 9.09 -2.37 -15.70
CA ALA A 119 8.65 -1.15 -16.39
C ALA A 119 9.60 0.04 -16.13
N GLY A 120 10.10 0.17 -14.90
CA GLY A 120 11.18 1.10 -14.60
C GLY A 120 12.51 0.47 -14.97
N ARG A 121 13.39 1.14 -15.71
CA ARG A 121 14.77 0.65 -15.96
C ARG A 121 15.65 0.61 -14.69
N GLN A 122 15.08 0.31 -13.52
CA GLN A 122 15.73 0.18 -12.20
C GLN A 122 16.37 -1.21 -11.98
N LEU A 123 16.25 -2.10 -12.97
CA LEU A 123 16.87 -3.44 -13.04
C LEU A 123 18.39 -3.46 -12.74
N VAL A 124 19.09 -2.32 -12.81
CA VAL A 124 20.54 -2.26 -12.65
C VAL A 124 20.98 -2.38 -11.17
N ARG A 125 20.06 -2.24 -10.19
CA ARG A 125 20.44 -2.29 -8.76
C ARG A 125 19.59 -3.17 -7.86
N THR A 126 18.35 -3.47 -8.21
CA THR A 126 17.49 -4.38 -7.42
C THR A 126 17.40 -5.72 -8.12
N ASN A 127 17.92 -6.76 -7.47
CA ASN A 127 17.84 -8.13 -7.96
C ASN A 127 16.38 -8.61 -7.84
N THR A 128 15.78 -9.10 -8.92
CA THR A 128 14.40 -9.58 -8.97
C THR A 128 14.05 -10.59 -7.85
N PRO A 129 14.89 -11.58 -7.51
CA PRO A 129 14.63 -12.52 -6.43
C PRO A 129 14.49 -11.86 -5.06
N ASP A 130 15.30 -10.84 -4.75
CA ASP A 130 15.24 -10.16 -3.44
C ASP A 130 13.92 -9.41 -3.26
N LEU A 131 13.45 -8.76 -4.33
CA LEU A 131 12.14 -8.13 -4.36
C LEU A 131 11.02 -9.17 -4.21
N LEU A 132 11.13 -10.32 -4.87
CA LEU A 132 10.14 -11.40 -4.74
C LEU A 132 10.13 -11.99 -3.32
N ILE A 133 11.29 -12.15 -2.68
CA ILE A 133 11.37 -12.59 -1.27
C ILE A 133 10.66 -11.58 -0.37
N ALA A 134 10.93 -10.29 -0.54
CA ALA A 134 10.27 -9.25 0.25
C ALA A 134 8.75 -9.25 0.01
N ALA A 135 8.31 -9.29 -1.25
CA ALA A 135 6.89 -9.26 -1.61
C ALA A 135 6.13 -10.52 -1.17
N LEU A 136 6.72 -11.71 -1.30
CA LEU A 136 6.10 -12.96 -0.83
C LEU A 136 6.11 -13.09 0.69
N GLY A 137 7.09 -12.46 1.35
CA GLY A 137 7.28 -12.56 2.79
C GLY A 137 6.54 -11.52 3.61
N HIS A 138 6.27 -10.31 3.08
CA HIS A 138 5.93 -9.12 3.89
C HIS A 138 4.79 -9.33 4.89
N ASP A 139 3.74 -10.02 4.49
CA ASP A 139 2.52 -10.23 5.29
C ASP A 139 2.44 -11.62 5.94
N ILE A 140 3.49 -12.46 5.85
CA ILE A 140 3.45 -13.81 6.44
C ILE A 140 3.13 -13.78 7.93
N GLY A 141 3.60 -12.76 8.65
CA GLY A 141 3.31 -12.56 10.06
C GLY A 141 1.82 -12.44 10.43
N LYS A 142 0.92 -12.28 9.44
CA LYS A 142 -0.54 -12.35 9.64
C LYS A 142 -1.07 -13.77 9.81
N MET A 143 -0.29 -14.80 9.45
CA MET A 143 -0.72 -16.19 9.62
C MET A 143 -0.80 -16.56 11.11
N PRO A 144 -1.85 -17.29 11.55
CA PRO A 144 -2.03 -17.60 12.97
C PRO A 144 -0.86 -18.37 13.62
N HIS A 145 -0.16 -19.21 12.86
CA HIS A 145 0.94 -20.04 13.38
C HIS A 145 2.31 -19.33 13.36
N THR A 146 2.42 -18.19 12.69
CA THR A 146 3.62 -17.35 12.68
C THR A 146 3.51 -16.15 13.63
N ALA A 147 2.30 -15.87 14.13
CA ALA A 147 2.07 -14.81 15.09
C ALA A 147 2.74 -15.17 16.43
N HIS A 148 3.67 -14.33 16.88
CA HIS A 148 4.22 -14.41 18.22
C HIS A 148 3.40 -13.50 19.14
N SER A 149 2.84 -14.06 20.22
CA SER A 149 2.05 -13.30 21.21
C SER A 149 2.79 -12.12 21.81
N ASP A 150 4.12 -12.18 21.81
CA ASP A 150 5.00 -11.24 22.50
C ASP A 150 5.51 -10.11 21.57
N LEU A 151 5.21 -10.17 20.27
CA LEU A 151 5.64 -9.16 19.30
C LEU A 151 4.46 -8.31 18.82
N PRO A 152 4.58 -6.97 18.86
CA PRO A 152 3.55 -6.10 18.34
C PRO A 152 3.56 -6.09 16.80
N GLY A 153 2.37 -6.24 16.20
CA GLY A 153 2.16 -6.10 14.76
C GLY A 153 2.62 -7.28 13.91
N HIS A 154 2.05 -7.40 12.72
CA HIS A 154 2.40 -8.49 11.80
C HIS A 154 3.79 -8.26 11.18
N THR A 155 4.24 -7.01 11.05
CA THR A 155 5.58 -6.69 10.53
C THR A 155 6.69 -7.35 11.33
N LEU A 156 6.64 -7.28 12.66
CA LEU A 156 7.67 -7.90 13.51
C LEU A 156 7.57 -9.42 13.52
N ASN A 157 6.36 -9.98 13.45
CA ASN A 157 6.14 -11.42 13.27
C ASN A 157 6.75 -11.93 11.96
N THR A 158 6.53 -11.20 10.85
CA THR A 158 7.17 -11.49 9.56
C THR A 158 8.69 -11.49 9.69
N ILE A 159 9.27 -10.46 10.31
CA ILE A 159 10.73 -10.38 10.45
C ILE A 159 11.26 -11.55 11.29
N ALA A 160 10.58 -11.93 12.37
CA ALA A 160 10.96 -13.07 13.19
C ALA A 160 10.95 -14.39 12.39
N PHE A 161 9.92 -14.59 11.55
CA PHE A 161 9.77 -15.75 10.68
C PHE A 161 10.83 -15.81 9.55
N LEU A 162 11.13 -14.68 8.92
CA LEU A 162 12.06 -14.63 7.78
C LEU A 162 13.52 -14.66 8.19
N LYS A 163 13.89 -14.09 9.35
CA LYS A 163 15.29 -13.91 9.76
C LYS A 163 16.13 -15.21 9.73
N PRO A 164 15.63 -16.39 10.17
CA PRO A 164 16.36 -17.64 10.03
C PRO A 164 16.59 -18.05 8.56
N GLN A 165 15.60 -17.83 7.70
CA GLN A 165 15.63 -18.21 6.27
C GLN A 165 16.58 -17.29 5.47
N LEU A 166 16.64 -16.01 5.83
CA LEU A 166 17.52 -15.03 5.21
C LEU A 166 18.97 -15.12 5.69
N LYS A 167 19.29 -15.97 6.68
CA LYS A 167 20.63 -16.05 7.27
C LYS A 167 21.69 -16.34 6.21
N GLY A 168 22.59 -15.41 5.95
CA GLY A 168 23.67 -15.54 4.96
C GLY A 168 23.22 -15.30 3.52
N LEU A 169 22.11 -14.60 3.31
CA LEU A 169 21.80 -13.92 2.05
C LEU A 169 22.36 -12.49 2.14
N GLU A 170 23.04 -12.01 1.09
CA GLU A 170 23.67 -10.69 1.09
C GLU A 170 22.63 -9.57 1.25
N ALA A 171 21.51 -9.67 0.53
CA ALA A 171 20.40 -8.71 0.56
C ALA A 171 19.49 -8.82 1.79
N ALA A 172 19.81 -9.68 2.77
CA ALA A 172 18.98 -9.86 3.96
C ALA A 172 18.72 -8.56 4.75
N PRO A 173 19.72 -7.67 4.96
CA PRO A 173 19.49 -6.40 5.64
C PRO A 173 18.49 -5.50 4.89
N GLU A 174 18.62 -5.38 3.57
CA GLU A 174 17.72 -4.58 2.74
C GLU A 174 16.29 -5.14 2.74
N ILE A 175 16.12 -6.46 2.63
CA ILE A 175 14.79 -7.10 2.69
C ILE A 175 14.12 -6.84 4.04
N ILE A 176 14.86 -7.05 5.14
CA ILE A 176 14.34 -6.85 6.50
C ILE A 176 13.98 -5.39 6.76
N GLU A 177 14.81 -4.45 6.30
CA GLU A 177 14.53 -3.02 6.43
C GLU A 177 13.29 -2.62 5.62
N ALA A 178 13.14 -3.12 4.40
CA ALA A 178 11.97 -2.82 3.56
C ALA A 178 10.67 -3.30 4.21
N ILE A 179 10.66 -4.51 4.79
CA ILE A 179 9.49 -5.04 5.51
C ILE A 179 9.23 -4.20 6.77
N ARG A 180 10.26 -3.91 7.57
CA ARG A 180 10.14 -3.13 8.80
C ARG A 180 9.49 -1.76 8.57
N LEU A 181 9.83 -1.12 7.46
CA LEU A 181 9.38 0.22 7.14
C LEU A 181 8.10 0.23 6.29
N LEU A 182 7.53 -0.92 5.94
CA LEU A 182 6.45 -1.02 4.96
C LEU A 182 5.24 -0.13 5.30
N HIS A 183 4.80 -0.18 6.56
CA HIS A 183 3.64 0.58 7.07
C HIS A 183 4.02 1.89 7.77
N VAL A 184 5.31 2.23 7.86
CA VAL A 184 5.76 3.48 8.49
C VAL A 184 5.53 4.65 7.55
N ASP A 185 4.86 5.69 8.04
CA ASP A 185 4.56 6.89 7.27
C ASP A 185 5.81 7.60 6.76
N LYS A 186 5.76 8.09 5.52
CA LYS A 186 6.93 8.74 4.86
C LYS A 186 7.43 9.98 5.61
N LYS A 187 6.58 10.63 6.42
CA LYS A 187 6.94 11.82 7.21
C LYS A 187 7.73 11.48 8.47
N ASP A 188 7.53 10.28 9.01
CA ASP A 188 8.19 9.80 10.22
C ASP A 188 9.51 9.09 9.91
N ARG A 189 9.80 8.88 8.62
CA ARG A 189 11.11 8.45 8.14
C ARG A 189 12.07 9.63 8.16
N SER A 190 12.79 9.77 9.27
CA SER A 190 13.92 10.72 9.38
C SER A 190 15.06 10.42 8.38
N VAL A 191 15.02 9.27 7.70
CA VAL A 191 16.01 8.81 6.74
C VAL A 191 15.34 8.48 5.41
N GLN A 192 15.76 9.14 4.32
CA GLN A 192 15.53 8.61 2.97
C GLN A 192 16.29 7.29 2.86
N SER A 193 15.62 6.16 3.10
CA SER A 193 16.24 4.85 2.95
C SER A 193 16.71 4.71 1.50
N ALA A 194 18.00 4.42 1.28
CA ALA A 194 18.52 4.04 -0.03
C ALA A 194 17.96 2.69 -0.54
N ASN A 195 17.12 2.05 0.27
CA ASN A 195 16.45 0.81 0.02
C ASN A 195 15.49 0.92 -1.19
N LEU A 196 15.87 0.27 -2.28
CA LEU A 196 15.11 0.27 -3.54
C LEU A 196 13.91 -0.68 -3.51
N ILE A 197 13.90 -1.67 -2.60
CA ILE A 197 12.79 -2.63 -2.45
C ILE A 197 11.59 -1.93 -1.83
N LEU A 198 11.80 -1.15 -0.78
CA LEU A 198 10.74 -0.47 -0.02
C LEU A 198 9.74 0.33 -0.90
N PRO A 199 10.16 1.28 -1.77
CA PRO A 199 9.21 2.08 -2.54
C PRO A 199 8.41 1.22 -3.54
N ILE A 200 9.02 0.18 -4.12
CA ILE A 200 8.34 -0.73 -5.04
C ILE A 200 7.32 -1.57 -4.27
N LEU A 201 7.71 -2.13 -3.14
CA LEU A 201 6.85 -2.97 -2.31
C LEU A 201 5.63 -2.20 -1.80
N GLN A 202 5.84 -0.98 -1.28
CA GLN A 202 4.73 -0.11 -0.84
C GLN A 202 3.75 0.20 -1.96
N GLN A 203 4.26 0.56 -3.14
CA GLN A 203 3.40 0.91 -4.26
C GLN A 203 2.65 -0.33 -4.79
N ALA A 204 3.31 -1.49 -4.79
CA ALA A 204 2.70 -2.75 -5.20
C ALA A 204 1.59 -3.20 -4.24
N ASP A 205 1.79 -3.04 -2.93
CA ASP A 205 0.78 -3.31 -1.90
C ASP A 205 -0.45 -2.42 -2.08
N ILE A 206 -0.26 -1.10 -2.15
CA ILE A 206 -1.35 -0.14 -2.39
C ILE A 206 -2.12 -0.49 -3.66
N GLN A 207 -1.43 -0.75 -4.78
CA GLN A 207 -2.08 -1.11 -6.03
C GLN A 207 -2.79 -2.48 -5.97
N ALA A 208 -2.34 -3.41 -5.13
CA ALA A 208 -3.04 -4.67 -4.90
C ALA A 208 -4.35 -4.40 -4.16
N ARG A 209 -4.30 -3.66 -3.07
CA ARG A 209 -5.48 -3.27 -2.28
C ARG A 209 -6.51 -2.49 -3.10
N GLU A 210 -6.06 -1.54 -3.91
CA GLU A 210 -6.97 -0.79 -4.82
C GLU A 210 -7.63 -1.71 -5.86
N ALA A 211 -6.89 -2.67 -6.40
CA ALA A 211 -7.44 -3.63 -7.36
C ALA A 211 -8.43 -4.59 -6.69
N GLU A 212 -8.11 -5.08 -5.49
CA GLU A 212 -8.97 -5.93 -4.67
C GLU A 212 -10.29 -5.22 -4.33
N LEU A 213 -10.22 -3.96 -3.88
CA LEU A 213 -11.39 -3.11 -3.64
C LEU A 213 -12.24 -2.93 -4.91
N GLY A 214 -11.59 -2.74 -6.06
CA GLY A 214 -12.28 -2.59 -7.34
C GLY A 214 -12.98 -3.84 -7.84
N MET A 215 -12.64 -5.03 -7.32
CA MET A 215 -13.28 -6.29 -7.66
C MET A 215 -14.52 -6.60 -6.79
N LEU A 216 -14.67 -5.94 -5.64
CA LEU A 216 -15.84 -6.11 -4.79
C LEU A 216 -17.10 -5.57 -5.47
N GLN A 217 -18.16 -6.38 -5.50
CA GLN A 217 -19.46 -5.95 -5.97
C GLN A 217 -20.08 -4.95 -4.97
N PRO A 218 -20.95 -4.01 -5.41
CA PRO A 218 -21.61 -3.07 -4.51
C PRO A 218 -22.41 -3.71 -3.36
N ALA A 219 -22.91 -4.94 -3.56
CA ALA A 219 -23.60 -5.72 -2.52
C ALA A 219 -22.63 -6.29 -1.48
N GLU A 220 -21.41 -6.66 -1.89
CA GLU A 220 -20.35 -7.18 -1.02
C GLU A 220 -19.75 -6.06 -0.19
N LEU A 221 -19.59 -4.86 -0.75
CA LEU A 221 -19.21 -3.66 0.02
C LEU A 221 -20.21 -3.36 1.15
N LYS A 222 -21.52 -3.52 0.89
CA LYS A 222 -22.58 -3.35 1.90
C LYS A 222 -22.56 -4.46 2.97
N GLN A 223 -22.29 -5.72 2.59
CA GLN A 223 -22.19 -6.83 3.54
C GLN A 223 -20.88 -6.81 4.34
N ALA A 224 -19.75 -6.49 3.73
CA ALA A 224 -18.46 -6.35 4.39
C ALA A 224 -18.50 -5.21 5.41
N ALA A 225 -19.12 -4.07 5.08
CA ALA A 225 -19.37 -2.99 6.04
C ALA A 225 -20.22 -3.43 7.26
N ASN A 226 -21.05 -4.47 7.11
CA ASN A 226 -21.83 -5.06 8.20
C ASN A 226 -21.08 -6.18 8.95
N ARG A 227 -20.15 -6.90 8.28
CA ARG A 227 -19.37 -8.03 8.84
C ARG A 227 -18.12 -7.62 9.60
N THR A 228 -17.47 -6.51 9.25
CA THR A 228 -16.24 -6.01 9.89
C THR A 228 -16.48 -5.49 11.30
N GLY A 229 -17.45 -6.05 12.03
CA GLY A 229 -17.80 -5.77 13.40
C GLY A 229 -17.45 -4.34 13.74
N ARG A 230 -18.18 -3.36 13.16
CA ARG A 230 -18.16 -2.04 13.77
C ARG A 230 -18.43 -2.35 15.25
N PRO A 231 -17.53 -2.02 16.21
CA PRO A 231 -18.10 -1.55 17.45
C PRO A 231 -19.05 -0.46 16.94
N GLY A 232 -20.35 -0.67 17.14
CA GLY A 232 -21.22 0.47 17.27
C GLY A 232 -20.60 1.30 18.38
N LYS A 233 -19.63 2.16 18.04
CA LYS A 233 -19.68 3.50 18.59
C LYS A 233 -21.00 3.97 18.05
N GLU A 234 -21.97 3.99 18.96
CA GLU A 234 -23.30 4.48 18.70
C GLU A 234 -23.18 5.70 17.78
N PRO A 235 -24.04 5.83 16.75
CA PRO A 235 -24.11 7.09 16.02
C PRO A 235 -24.12 8.19 17.07
N PRO A 236 -23.29 9.25 16.93
CA PRO A 236 -23.21 10.30 17.93
C PRO A 236 -24.63 10.68 18.28
N GLU A 237 -24.94 10.74 19.58
CA GLU A 237 -26.30 11.02 20.04
C GLU A 237 -26.86 12.17 19.20
N PRO A 238 -28.11 12.11 18.71
CA PRO A 238 -28.66 13.13 17.83
C PRO A 238 -28.41 14.56 18.32
N ALA A 239 -28.43 14.76 19.65
CA ALA A 239 -28.08 16.01 20.32
C ALA A 239 -26.65 16.50 20.08
N VAL A 240 -25.65 15.61 20.01
CA VAL A 240 -24.25 15.94 19.71
C VAL A 240 -24.10 16.38 18.26
N MET A 241 -24.78 15.72 17.33
CA MET A 241 -24.77 16.10 15.92
C MET A 241 -25.49 17.43 15.69
N GLU A 242 -26.64 17.64 16.34
CA GLU A 242 -27.36 18.93 16.31
C GLU A 242 -26.50 20.07 16.85
N ARG A 243 -25.85 19.87 18.01
CA ARG A 243 -24.93 20.87 18.60
C ARG A 243 -23.73 21.16 17.68
N PHE A 244 -23.19 20.15 17.02
CA PHE A 244 -22.11 20.33 16.05
C PHE A 244 -22.57 21.16 14.85
N VAL A 245 -23.76 20.86 14.31
CA VAL A 245 -24.36 21.63 13.22
C VAL A 245 -24.59 23.08 13.65
N GLU A 246 -25.15 23.33 14.84
CA GLU A 246 -25.40 24.68 15.37
C GLU A 246 -24.14 25.53 15.50
N ILE A 247 -23.05 24.95 16.02
CA ILE A 247 -21.76 25.63 16.18
C ILE A 247 -21.08 25.87 14.83
N THR A 248 -21.17 24.88 13.94
CA THR A 248 -20.46 24.89 12.66
C THR A 248 -21.14 25.83 11.67
N LYS A 249 -22.47 25.82 11.58
CA LYS A 249 -23.28 26.58 10.61
C LYS A 249 -22.91 28.07 10.47
N PRO A 250 -22.74 28.86 11.55
CA PRO A 250 -22.31 30.27 11.43
C PRO A 250 -20.84 30.45 11.02
N LEU A 251 -20.01 29.42 11.13
CA LEU A 251 -18.59 29.45 10.75
C LEU A 251 -18.39 29.04 9.29
N LEU A 252 -19.30 28.24 8.72
CA LEU A 252 -19.26 27.82 7.31
C LEU A 252 -19.23 29.01 6.34
N LEU A 253 -19.91 30.10 6.69
CA LEU A 253 -20.07 31.30 5.84
C LEU A 253 -18.87 32.25 5.85
N LYS A 254 -17.81 31.93 6.60
CA LYS A 254 -16.63 32.80 6.75
C LYS A 254 -15.51 32.51 5.75
N ASP A 255 -15.37 31.26 5.31
CA ASP A 255 -14.36 30.88 4.33
C ASP A 255 -14.77 29.64 3.50
N ALA A 256 -15.18 29.86 2.25
CA ALA A 256 -15.55 28.77 1.34
C ALA A 256 -14.36 27.92 0.85
N GLN A 257 -13.12 28.24 1.27
CA GLN A 257 -11.98 27.33 1.09
C GLN A 257 -11.97 26.23 2.16
N GLU A 258 -12.56 26.49 3.32
CA GLU A 258 -12.64 25.54 4.44
C GLU A 258 -13.92 24.69 4.40
N SER A 259 -14.95 25.14 3.67
CA SER A 259 -16.18 24.37 3.47
C SER A 259 -16.85 24.61 2.11
N PHE A 260 -17.41 23.57 1.50
CA PHE A 260 -18.18 23.71 0.26
C PHE A 260 -19.23 22.61 0.06
N ILE A 261 -20.14 22.81 -0.90
CA ILE A 261 -21.23 21.90 -1.27
C ILE A 261 -20.98 21.36 -2.67
N SER A 262 -21.23 20.07 -2.89
CA SER A 262 -21.23 19.49 -4.24
C SER A 262 -22.20 18.34 -4.31
N GLY A 263 -23.28 18.52 -5.08
CA GLY A 263 -24.43 17.60 -5.07
C GLY A 263 -25.11 17.61 -3.69
N ASP A 264 -25.45 16.44 -3.19
CA ASP A 264 -26.13 16.25 -1.89
C ASP A 264 -25.16 16.16 -0.71
N MET A 265 -23.90 16.55 -0.92
CA MET A 265 -22.82 16.34 0.03
C MET A 265 -22.16 17.66 0.43
N PHE A 266 -21.88 17.76 1.72
CA PHE A 266 -21.18 18.85 2.37
C PHE A 266 -19.73 18.45 2.64
N TYR A 267 -18.77 19.33 2.36
CA TYR A 267 -17.35 19.06 2.51
C TYR A 267 -16.74 20.03 3.50
N LEU A 268 -16.06 19.51 4.52
CA LEU A 268 -15.36 20.27 5.55
C LEU A 268 -13.88 19.94 5.55
N SER A 269 -13.03 20.95 5.47
CA SER A 269 -11.60 20.78 5.63
C SER A 269 -11.27 20.18 7.00
N SER A 270 -10.36 19.20 7.04
CA SER A 270 -9.97 18.57 8.32
C SER A 270 -9.39 19.59 9.31
N ALA A 271 -8.62 20.57 8.82
CA ALA A 271 -8.03 21.63 9.66
C ALA A 271 -9.11 22.55 10.26
N PHE A 272 -10.19 22.79 9.52
CA PHE A 272 -11.30 23.60 10.00
C PHE A 272 -12.14 22.87 11.05
N VAL A 273 -12.33 21.55 10.90
CA VAL A 273 -13.00 20.76 11.93
C VAL A 273 -12.18 20.71 13.22
N GLU A 274 -10.85 20.58 13.12
CA GLU A 274 -9.96 20.68 14.28
C GLU A 274 -10.08 22.05 14.97
N GLN A 275 -10.13 23.14 14.21
CA GLN A 275 -10.36 24.48 14.77
C GLN A 275 -11.73 24.64 15.44
N ILE A 276 -12.79 24.07 14.87
CA ILE A 276 -14.12 24.08 15.48
C ILE A 276 -14.06 23.37 16.83
N ILE A 277 -13.44 22.19 16.86
CA ILE A 277 -13.28 21.39 18.08
C ILE A 277 -12.49 22.17 19.14
N GLU A 278 -11.33 22.72 18.78
CA GLU A 278 -10.47 23.47 19.72
C GLU A 278 -11.12 24.74 20.27
N ASN A 279 -11.99 25.39 19.50
CA ASN A 279 -12.64 26.65 19.89
C ASN A 279 -14.08 26.46 20.42
N SER A 280 -14.56 25.22 20.49
CA SER A 280 -15.90 24.87 20.96
C SER A 280 -15.90 24.43 22.42
N GLU A 281 -17.07 24.48 23.06
CA GLU A 281 -17.32 23.85 24.36
C GLU A 281 -17.56 22.33 24.25
N PHE A 282 -16.99 21.65 23.23
CA PHE A 282 -17.02 20.20 23.17
C PHE A 282 -16.07 19.62 24.22
N ASP A 283 -16.53 18.60 24.95
CA ASP A 283 -15.60 17.80 25.75
C ASP A 283 -14.58 17.13 24.80
N PRO A 284 -13.28 17.09 25.15
CA PRO A 284 -12.26 16.46 24.30
C PRO A 284 -12.55 14.99 23.95
N GLY A 285 -13.29 14.27 24.80
CA GLY A 285 -13.78 12.92 24.53
C GLY A 285 -14.93 12.91 23.53
N GLU A 286 -15.89 13.81 23.66
CA GLU A 286 -16.99 14.00 22.70
C GLU A 286 -16.47 14.40 21.31
N ALA A 287 -15.55 15.35 21.24
CA ALA A 287 -14.95 15.79 19.98
C ALA A 287 -14.20 14.65 19.27
N ARG A 288 -13.43 13.84 20.02
CA ARG A 288 -12.76 12.65 19.47
C ARG A 288 -13.76 11.59 19.00
N ASN A 289 -14.84 11.39 19.74
CA ASN A 289 -15.89 10.45 19.36
C ASN A 289 -16.61 10.91 18.09
N LEU A 290 -16.95 12.20 18.01
CA LEU A 290 -17.54 12.82 16.82
C LEU A 290 -16.61 12.71 15.61
N MET A 291 -15.32 13.02 15.75
CA MET A 291 -14.32 12.84 14.68
C MET A 291 -14.19 11.39 14.24
N SER A 292 -14.25 10.45 15.18
CA SER A 292 -14.23 9.02 14.85
C SER A 292 -15.52 8.53 14.18
N SER A 293 -16.64 9.21 14.41
CA SER A 293 -17.95 8.86 13.82
C SER A 293 -18.08 9.30 12.37
N PHE A 294 -17.32 10.31 11.94
CA PHE A 294 -17.30 10.79 10.55
C PHE A 294 -16.58 9.83 9.57
N SER A 295 -16.13 8.65 10.03
CA SER A 295 -15.37 7.65 9.27
C SER A 295 -14.00 8.17 8.78
N PRO A 296 -13.03 7.30 8.44
CA PRO A 296 -11.77 7.80 7.88
C PRO A 296 -12.06 8.49 6.54
N PRO A 297 -11.53 9.69 6.32
CA PRO A 297 -11.94 10.50 5.19
C PRO A 297 -11.49 9.82 3.90
N SER A 298 -12.43 9.53 3.02
CA SER A 298 -12.20 9.58 1.58
C SER A 298 -11.41 10.86 1.32
N THR A 299 -10.09 10.76 1.16
CA THR A 299 -9.26 11.96 1.03
C THR A 299 -9.51 12.51 -0.37
N PHE A 300 -10.36 13.53 -0.47
CA PHE A 300 -10.60 14.23 -1.71
C PHE A 300 -9.53 15.30 -1.91
N ILE A 301 -8.85 15.30 -3.05
CA ILE A 301 -8.02 16.44 -3.47
C ILE A 301 -8.92 17.39 -4.25
N VAL A 302 -9.29 18.50 -3.62
CA VAL A 302 -10.09 19.53 -4.26
C VAL A 302 -9.16 20.59 -4.81
N ARG A 303 -9.07 20.69 -6.14
CA ARG A 303 -8.28 21.74 -6.80
C ARG A 303 -9.06 23.04 -6.87
N PHE A 304 -8.74 23.96 -5.98
CA PHE A 304 -9.18 25.34 -6.12
C PHE A 304 -8.30 26.07 -7.13
N PHE A 305 -8.88 26.80 -8.08
CA PHE A 305 -8.16 27.67 -8.99
C PHE A 305 -8.22 29.11 -8.46
N LYS A 306 -7.30 29.46 -7.56
CA LYS A 306 -7.14 30.84 -7.05
C LYS A 306 -5.85 31.41 -7.61
N LYS A 307 -5.94 32.46 -8.44
CA LYS A 307 -4.77 33.16 -9.03
C LYS A 307 -3.75 32.20 -9.70
N GLY A 308 -4.22 31.13 -10.35
CA GLY A 308 -3.37 30.21 -11.12
C GLY A 308 -2.58 29.16 -10.32
N LYS A 309 -2.85 28.97 -9.02
CA LYS A 309 -2.22 27.90 -8.21
C LYS A 309 -3.26 26.87 -7.76
N SER A 310 -2.92 25.59 -7.84
CA SER A 310 -3.74 24.49 -7.32
C SER A 310 -3.43 24.21 -5.85
N LEU A 311 -4.45 24.20 -5.00
CA LEU A 311 -4.35 23.75 -3.61
C LEU A 311 -4.76 22.28 -3.50
N THR A 312 -4.12 21.54 -2.60
CA THR A 312 -4.41 20.15 -2.27
C THR A 312 -4.72 20.08 -0.78
N GLN A 313 -5.96 19.79 -0.40
CA GLN A 313 -6.42 19.79 0.99
C GLN A 313 -7.38 18.63 1.23
N LYS A 314 -7.35 18.04 2.44
CA LYS A 314 -8.21 16.91 2.82
C LYS A 314 -9.56 17.44 3.30
N TYR A 315 -10.64 16.81 2.85
CA TYR A 315 -12.01 17.12 3.25
C TYR A 315 -12.70 15.91 3.86
N ILE A 316 -13.53 16.17 4.86
CA ILE A 316 -14.52 15.29 5.48
C ILE A 316 -15.84 15.51 4.77
N GLN A 317 -16.55 14.43 4.45
CA GLN A 317 -17.79 14.46 3.69
C GLN A 317 -18.98 14.18 4.62
N LEU A 318 -19.97 15.07 4.63
CA LEU A 318 -21.18 15.00 5.44
C LEU A 318 -22.43 15.09 4.54
N ASN A 319 -23.56 14.56 4.99
CA ASN A 319 -24.82 14.70 4.25
C ASN A 319 -25.32 16.16 4.34
N LYS A 320 -25.70 16.77 3.21
CA LYS A 320 -26.29 18.12 3.14
C LYS A 320 -27.55 18.25 4.01
N ASP A 321 -28.34 17.18 4.14
CA ASP A 321 -29.57 17.15 4.95
C ASP A 321 -29.33 17.55 6.42
N LEU A 322 -28.12 17.30 6.94
CA LEU A 322 -27.75 17.63 8.32
C LEU A 322 -27.66 19.14 8.56
N PHE A 323 -27.34 19.92 7.52
CA PHE A 323 -27.11 21.37 7.64
C PHE A 323 -28.28 22.22 7.11
N GLY A 324 -29.22 21.58 6.40
CA GLY A 324 -30.30 22.23 5.68
C GLY A 324 -29.79 23.04 4.49
N ASP A 325 -30.67 23.87 3.92
CA ASP A 325 -30.29 24.75 2.81
C ASP A 325 -29.37 25.88 3.29
N LEU A 326 -28.25 26.05 2.57
CA LEU A 326 -27.23 27.08 2.82
C LEU A 326 -27.01 27.93 1.56
N PRO A 327 -28.00 28.72 1.13
CA PRO A 327 -27.96 29.46 -0.15
C PRO A 327 -26.79 30.46 -0.22
N ASP A 328 -26.45 31.10 0.90
CA ASP A 328 -25.33 32.06 0.99
C ASP A 328 -23.97 31.40 0.73
N LEU A 329 -23.83 30.12 1.09
CA LEU A 329 -22.61 29.35 0.86
C LEU A 329 -22.46 28.95 -0.62
N GLU A 330 -23.55 28.57 -1.27
CA GLU A 330 -23.57 28.29 -2.71
C GLU A 330 -23.25 29.56 -3.53
N GLU A 331 -23.75 30.73 -3.11
CA GLU A 331 -23.43 32.02 -3.73
C GLU A 331 -21.93 32.38 -3.56
N GLN A 332 -21.36 32.21 -2.36
CA GLN A 332 -19.93 32.42 -2.11
C GLN A 332 -19.03 31.45 -2.89
N GLN A 333 -19.42 30.18 -3.02
CA GLN A 333 -18.68 29.18 -3.83
C GLN A 333 -18.63 29.58 -5.31
N ASN A 334 -19.76 30.06 -5.84
CA ASN A 334 -19.86 30.55 -7.21
C ASN A 334 -18.97 31.77 -7.43
N ALA A 335 -18.93 32.70 -6.46
CA ALA A 335 -18.04 33.87 -6.50
C ALA A 335 -16.54 33.50 -6.45
N LEU A 336 -16.19 32.39 -5.80
CA LEU A 336 -14.82 31.86 -5.70
C LEU A 336 -14.41 30.94 -6.87
N GLY A 337 -15.32 30.64 -7.79
CA GLY A 337 -15.03 29.88 -9.01
C GLY A 337 -14.83 28.38 -8.80
N VAL A 338 -15.46 27.79 -7.78
CA VAL A 338 -15.41 26.34 -7.53
C VAL A 338 -16.18 25.61 -8.64
N LYS A 339 -15.49 25.02 -9.62
CA LYS A 339 -16.14 24.45 -10.83
C LYS A 339 -16.13 22.93 -10.94
N LYS A 340 -15.37 22.20 -10.11
CA LYS A 340 -15.34 20.73 -10.19
C LYS A 340 -14.75 20.06 -8.94
N VAL A 341 -15.53 19.21 -8.28
CA VAL A 341 -15.03 18.23 -7.33
C VAL A 341 -14.67 16.98 -8.12
N ILE A 342 -13.39 16.62 -8.14
CA ILE A 342 -12.93 15.40 -8.80
C ILE A 342 -12.65 14.38 -7.70
N PRO A 343 -13.45 13.31 -7.55
CA PRO A 343 -13.10 12.21 -6.67
C PRO A 343 -11.78 11.60 -7.14
N LEU A 344 -10.91 11.28 -6.20
CA LEU A 344 -9.52 10.83 -6.43
C LEU A 344 -9.43 9.38 -6.94
N THR A 345 -10.40 8.97 -7.76
CA THR A 345 -10.41 7.73 -8.53
C THR A 345 -10.43 7.98 -10.04
N ALA A 346 -10.46 9.25 -10.47
CA ALA A 346 -10.46 9.62 -11.89
C ALA A 346 -9.37 10.66 -12.21
N SER A 347 -8.11 10.22 -12.22
CA SER A 347 -7.10 10.84 -13.08
C SER A 347 -6.21 9.77 -13.69
N GLN A 348 -6.68 9.20 -14.80
CA GLN A 348 -5.79 8.90 -15.91
C GLN A 348 -5.25 10.23 -16.46
N GLY A 349 -3.94 10.30 -16.70
CA GLY A 349 -3.23 11.45 -17.26
C GLY A 349 -1.90 11.69 -16.58
#